data_AF-A0AAW2IJY8-F1
#
_entry.id   AF-A0AAW2IJY8-F1
#
_cell.length_a   1.000
_cell.length_b   1.000
_cell.length_c   1.000
_cell.angle_alpha   90.00
_cell.angle_beta   90.00
_cell.angle_gamma   90.00
#
_symmetry.space_group_name_H-M   'P 1'
#
loop_
_entity.id
_entity.type
_entity.pdbx_description
1 polymer ?
#
loop_
_entity_poly.entity_id
_entity_poly.type
_entity_poly.pdbx_seq_one_letter_code
_entity_poly.pdbx_strand_id
1 'polypeptide(L)'
;MTWWGRLKLVVEVSPLLLPRRFRKHRAWMELKNKWRANAKVKGFVAEKVRGGYSIAIAGYLAFLPSRQAYNRSITSDRFMIESVTPKNIVVARAG
;
A
#
# COMPACT_ATOMS: atom_id res chain seq x y z
N MET A 1 -6.23 -30.99 -25.43
CA MET A 1 -5.62 -30.42 -24.22
C MET A 1 -4.70 -29.27 -24.61
N THR A 2 -5.13 -28.03 -24.41
CA THR A 2 -4.33 -26.85 -24.78
C THR A 2 -3.31 -26.50 -23.70
N TRP A 3 -2.09 -26.19 -24.13
CA TRP A 3 -0.92 -25.84 -23.29
C TRP A 3 -1.19 -24.68 -22.30
N TRP A 4 -2.24 -23.90 -22.50
CA TRP A 4 -2.68 -22.78 -21.65
C TRP A 4 -3.29 -23.20 -20.30
N GLY A 5 -3.75 -24.45 -20.16
CA GLY A 5 -4.38 -24.92 -18.92
C GLY A 5 -3.40 -25.11 -17.74
N ARG A 6 -2.11 -25.35 -18.01
CA ARG A 6 -1.11 -25.69 -16.99
C ARG A 6 -0.58 -24.48 -16.21
N LEU A 7 -0.63 -23.28 -16.79
CA LEU A 7 -0.21 -22.05 -16.12
C LEU A 7 -1.27 -21.48 -15.17
N LYS A 8 -2.54 -21.89 -15.32
CA LYS A 8 -3.64 -21.39 -14.48
C LYS A 8 -3.67 -22.02 -13.09
N LEU A 9 -3.02 -23.18 -12.90
CA LEU A 9 -2.97 -23.91 -11.63
C LEU A 9 -1.89 -23.41 -10.64
N VAL A 10 -1.03 -22.48 -11.02
CA VAL A 10 0.09 -22.01 -10.16
C VAL A 10 -0.30 -20.83 -9.27
N VAL A 11 -1.50 -20.25 -9.43
CA VAL A 11 -1.83 -18.93 -8.83
C VAL A 11 -2.95 -18.96 -7.78
N GLU A 12 -3.36 -20.14 -7.31
CA GLU A 12 -4.18 -20.30 -6.10
C GLU A 12 -3.36 -20.78 -4.88
N VAL A 13 -2.05 -20.51 -4.89
CA VAL A 13 -1.24 -20.66 -3.68
C VAL A 13 -1.65 -19.54 -2.74
N SER A 14 -2.34 -19.89 -1.65
CA SER A 14 -2.72 -18.96 -0.57
C SER A 14 -1.57 -17.98 -0.27
N PRO A 15 -1.81 -16.66 -0.14
CA PRO A 15 -0.74 -15.68 0.03
C PRO A 15 0.25 -16.02 1.15
N LEU A 16 -0.20 -16.76 2.16
CA LEU A 16 0.59 -17.24 3.30
C LEU A 16 1.69 -18.25 2.92
N LEU A 17 1.47 -19.06 1.88
CA LEU A 17 2.41 -20.08 1.41
C LEU A 17 3.54 -19.49 0.57
N LEU A 18 3.41 -18.25 0.10
CA LEU A 18 4.46 -17.56 -0.64
C LEU A 18 5.59 -17.08 0.31
N PRO A 19 6.86 -17.28 -0.06
CA PRO A 19 7.97 -16.73 0.70
C PRO A 19 7.82 -15.23 0.87
N ARG A 20 8.29 -14.70 2.01
CA ARG A 20 8.09 -13.29 2.41
C ARG A 20 8.52 -12.28 1.32
N ARG A 21 9.57 -12.60 0.55
CA ARG A 21 10.06 -11.76 -0.57
C ARG A 21 9.03 -11.62 -1.69
N PHE A 22 8.35 -12.70 -2.07
CA PHE A 22 7.31 -12.68 -3.11
C PHE A 22 6.08 -11.90 -2.66
N ARG A 23 5.64 -12.10 -1.42
CA ARG A 23 4.54 -11.29 -0.85
C ARG A 23 4.85 -9.79 -0.88
N LYS A 24 6.06 -9.39 -0.46
CA LYS A 24 6.49 -7.99 -0.53
C LYS A 24 6.51 -7.46 -1.97
N HIS A 25 7.07 -8.21 -2.92
CA HIS A 25 7.11 -7.80 -4.32
C HIS A 25 5.71 -7.64 -4.92
N ARG A 26 4.78 -8.56 -4.61
CA ARG A 26 3.38 -8.47 -5.04
C ARG A 26 2.68 -7.24 -4.47
N ALA A 27 2.79 -7.02 -3.15
CA ALA A 27 2.25 -5.85 -2.49
C ALA A 27 2.83 -4.54 -3.05
N TRP A 28 4.12 -4.55 -3.42
CA TRP A 28 4.78 -3.42 -4.09
C TRP A 28 4.16 -3.12 -5.47
N MET A 29 3.89 -4.16 -6.27
CA MET A 29 3.26 -4.01 -7.57
C MET A 29 1.82 -3.50 -7.45
N GLU A 30 1.05 -4.02 -6.49
CA GLU A 30 -0.31 -3.56 -6.22
C GLU A 30 -0.35 -2.08 -5.78
N LEU A 31 0.55 -1.67 -4.88
CA LEU A 31 0.69 -0.27 -4.48
C LEU A 31 1.04 0.64 -5.66
N LYS A 32 2.00 0.25 -6.52
CA LYS A 32 2.34 1.00 -7.73
C LYS A 32 1.14 1.14 -8.68
N ASN A 33 0.35 0.08 -8.84
CA ASN A 33 -0.84 0.11 -9.68
C ASN A 33 -1.90 1.05 -9.10
N LYS A 34 -2.13 1.01 -7.78
CA LYS A 34 -3.05 1.95 -7.10
C LYS A 34 -2.60 3.40 -7.20
N TRP A 35 -1.30 3.64 -7.04
CA TRP A 35 -0.69 4.96 -7.24
C TRP A 35 -0.92 5.48 -8.67
N ARG A 36 -0.61 4.68 -9.71
CA ARG A 36 -0.84 5.04 -11.12
C ARG A 36 -2.31 5.28 -11.44
N ALA A 37 -3.22 4.55 -10.80
CA ALA A 37 -4.66 4.71 -10.97
C ALA A 37 -5.26 5.86 -10.13
N ASN A 38 -4.43 6.60 -9.37
CA ASN A 38 -4.85 7.59 -8.38
C ASN A 38 -5.95 7.07 -7.43
N ALA A 39 -5.87 5.78 -7.10
CA ALA A 39 -6.88 5.08 -6.33
C ALA A 39 -6.61 5.20 -4.83
N LYS A 40 -7.68 5.34 -4.05
CA LYS A 40 -7.61 5.32 -2.58
C LYS A 40 -7.17 3.92 -2.09
N VAL A 41 -6.26 3.89 -1.13
CA VAL A 41 -5.79 2.68 -0.45
C VAL A 41 -6.20 2.70 1.01
N LYS A 42 -6.50 1.53 1.57
CA LYS A 42 -6.79 1.39 2.99
C LYS A 42 -5.49 1.30 3.78
N GLY A 43 -5.48 1.92 4.95
CA GLY A 43 -4.39 1.90 5.91
C GLY A 43 -4.86 2.36 7.29
N PHE A 44 -3.93 2.42 8.22
CA PHE A 44 -4.21 2.94 9.56
C PHE A 44 -3.01 3.74 10.08
N VAL A 45 -3.27 4.67 10.98
CA VAL A 45 -2.24 5.44 11.66
C VAL A 45 -1.53 4.53 12.65
N ALA A 46 -0.23 4.33 12.47
CA ALA A 46 0.58 3.55 13.40
C ALA A 46 1.05 4.42 14.58
N GLU A 47 1.67 5.57 14.31
CA GLU A 47 2.16 6.49 15.33
C GLU A 47 2.29 7.93 14.80
N LYS A 48 2.38 8.90 15.73
CA LYS A 48 2.73 10.29 15.44
C LYS A 48 4.26 10.41 15.47
N VAL A 49 4.83 10.98 14.41
CA VAL A 49 6.30 11.14 14.25
C VAL A 49 6.65 12.60 14.02
N ARG A 50 7.94 12.92 14.00
CA ARG A 50 8.39 14.28 13.66
C ARG A 50 7.91 14.65 12.25
N GLY A 51 7.15 15.74 12.14
CA GLY A 51 6.67 16.26 10.86
C GLY A 51 5.39 15.62 10.32
N GLY A 52 4.78 14.65 11.00
CA GLY A 52 3.57 13.99 10.49
C GLY A 52 3.17 12.72 11.24
N TYR A 53 2.65 11.75 10.50
CA TYR A 53 2.20 10.46 11.00
C TYR A 53 2.76 9.34 10.15
N SER A 54 3.09 8.21 10.77
CA SER A 54 3.37 6.99 10.03
C SER A 54 2.06 6.23 9.78
N ILE A 55 1.83 5.80 8.55
CA ILE A 55 0.64 5.06 8.12
C ILE A 55 1.06 3.66 7.68
N ALA A 56 0.42 2.62 8.21
CA ALA A 56 0.64 1.25 7.76
C ALA A 56 -0.28 0.91 6.58
N ILE A 57 0.28 0.50 5.45
CA ILE A 57 -0.45 0.18 4.21
C ILE A 57 0.17 -1.07 3.55
N ALA A 58 -0.64 -2.11 3.34
CA ALA A 58 -0.23 -3.33 2.62
C ALA A 58 1.11 -3.95 3.09
N GLY A 59 1.42 -3.83 4.40
CA GLY A 59 2.68 -4.33 4.98
C GLY A 59 3.89 -3.40 4.82
N TYR A 60 3.68 -2.16 4.40
CA TYR A 60 4.66 -1.07 4.34
C TYR A 60 4.33 0.04 5.34
N LEU A 61 5.37 0.74 5.78
CA LEU A 61 5.24 1.99 6.52
C LEU A 61 5.34 3.15 5.54
N ALA A 62 4.33 4.01 5.53
CA ALA A 62 4.23 5.21 4.71
C ALA A 62 4.21 6.45 5.61
N PHE A 63 4.47 7.62 5.03
CA PHE A 63 4.49 8.90 5.75
C PHE A 63 3.35 9.80 5.29
N LEU A 64 2.59 10.34 6.25
CA LEU A 64 1.58 11.37 6.05
C LEU A 64 2.09 12.70 6.63
N PRO A 65 2.45 13.69 5.80
CA PRO A 65 2.91 15.00 6.27
C PRO A 65 1.89 15.71 7.16
N SER A 66 2.35 16.39 8.22
CA SER A 66 1.48 17.08 9.19
C SER A 66 0.56 18.11 8.53
N ARG A 67 1.03 18.81 7.49
CA ARG A 67 0.24 19.79 6.73
C ARG A 67 -1.01 19.17 6.11
N GLN A 68 -0.94 17.90 5.73
CA GLN A 68 -2.07 17.15 5.16
C GLN A 68 -2.98 16.57 6.26
N ALA A 69 -2.50 16.51 7.50
CA ALA A 69 -3.27 16.09 8.67
C ALA A 69 -3.88 17.27 9.46
N TYR A 70 -3.41 18.50 9.24
CA TYR A 70 -3.64 19.67 10.11
C TYR A 70 -5.11 20.11 10.24
N ASN A 71 -5.96 19.85 9.23
CA ASN A 71 -7.31 20.42 9.19
C ASN A 71 -8.46 19.43 9.45
N ARG A 72 -8.21 18.13 9.68
CA ARG A 72 -9.29 17.12 9.83
C ARG A 72 -8.85 15.94 10.70
N SER A 73 -9.73 15.51 11.61
CA SER A 73 -9.54 14.31 12.44
C SER A 73 -9.08 13.11 11.60
N ILE A 74 -7.99 12.43 11.97
CA ILE A 74 -7.40 11.30 11.21
C ILE A 74 -8.19 10.01 11.48
N THR A 75 -9.51 10.06 11.28
CA THR A 75 -10.43 8.93 11.42
C THR A 75 -10.61 8.15 10.13
N SER A 76 -10.15 8.68 9.00
CA SER A 76 -10.24 7.99 7.72
C SER A 76 -9.21 6.86 7.63
N ASP A 77 -9.67 5.66 7.29
CA ASP A 77 -8.83 4.52 6.94
C ASP A 77 -8.33 4.60 5.48
N ARG A 78 -8.76 5.62 4.71
CA ARG A 78 -8.42 5.76 3.28
C ARG A 78 -7.43 6.88 3.02
N PHE A 79 -6.44 6.58 2.20
CA PHE A 79 -5.35 7.47 1.81
C PHE A 79 -5.15 7.44 0.29
N MET A 80 -4.68 8.54 -0.29
CA MET A 80 -4.15 8.58 -1.66
C MET A 80 -2.64 8.46 -1.60
N ILE A 81 -2.04 7.72 -2.53
CA ILE A 81 -0.58 7.63 -2.62
C ILE A 81 -0.10 8.83 -3.43
N GLU A 82 0.76 9.67 -2.86
CA GLU A 82 1.36 10.79 -3.60
C GLU A 82 2.64 10.35 -4.30
N SER A 83 3.47 9.58 -3.60
CA SER A 83 4.70 9.03 -4.16
C SER A 83 4.99 7.62 -3.63
N VAL A 84 5.55 6.79 -4.50
CA VAL A 84 5.96 5.42 -4.17
C VAL A 84 7.38 5.19 -4.70
N THR A 85 8.34 5.06 -3.79
CA THR A 85 9.74 4.74 -4.10
C THR A 85 10.19 3.55 -3.25
N PRO A 86 11.18 2.74 -3.69
CA PRO A 86 11.61 1.57 -2.93
C PRO A 86 12.06 1.88 -1.49
N LYS A 87 12.42 3.14 -1.22
CA LYS A 87 12.86 3.63 0.09
C LYS A 87 11.70 4.20 0.92
N ASN A 88 10.84 5.00 0.30
CA ASN A 88 9.80 5.78 0.98
C ASN A 88 8.48 5.77 0.21
N ILE A 89 7.38 5.73 0.97
CA ILE A 89 6.02 5.93 0.47
C ILE A 89 5.46 7.17 1.17
N VAL A 90 4.97 8.12 0.38
CA VAL A 90 4.27 9.29 0.90
C VAL A 90 2.82 9.20 0.51
N VAL A 91 1.95 9.43 1.48
CA VAL A 91 0.51 9.40 1.30
C VAL A 91 -0.11 10.72 1.70
N ALA A 92 -1.24 11.00 1.06
CA ALA A 92 -2.15 12.05 1.43
C ALA A 92 -3.48 11.53 1.91
N ARG A 93 -4.18 12.40 2.62
CA ARG A 93 -5.55 12.14 2.99
C ARG A 93 -6.40 12.05 1.72
N ALA A 94 -7.25 11.04 1.65
CA ALA A 94 -8.30 10.99 0.64
C ALA A 94 -9.30 12.14 0.88
N GLY A 95 -9.44 13.04 -0.11
CA GLY A 95 -10.50 14.05 -0.17
C GLY A 95 -11.89 13.44 -0.23
#